data_AF-G1NUM9-F1
#
_entry.id   AF-G1NUM9-F1
#
_cell.length_a   1.000
_cell.length_b   1.000
_cell.length_c   1.000
_cell.angle_alpha   90.00
_cell.angle_beta   90.00
_cell.angle_gamma   90.00
#
_symmetry.space_group_name_H-M   'P 1'
#
loop_
_entity.id
_entity.type
_entity.pdbx_description
1 polymer ?
#
loop_
_entity_poly.entity_id
_entity_poly.type
_entity_poly.pdbx_seq_one_letter_code
_entity_poly.pdbx_strand_id
1 'polypeptide(L)'
;RETAPRTIFQRVLDILKRSARTVELACRDPSRVEHLASSLQLITECFRCLRNACIECAVNQNSIRNLDTIGIAVDLILLFRELRVEQEALLTAFRCGLQFLGNIASRNEDSQAIVWVHAFPELFLSCLNHPDKKIVAYCSMILFTSLNSERMKELEENLNIAIDVIETHQKQPESEWPFLIITDHFLKSPELVRAMYAKMSNQERVTLLDVLIAKMVGEEPLTKDDTTALLGHAELIASTFVDQCRVVLKLTAGQHDDDEEALATIRLLDVLCEMTANTDLLSYLQVYPGLLERAVDLLRLIHVTANDTTDIFNTSACIRAEGDVKNMAEGFRSHLIRLIGNMCYKNKDNQDKTIVNKNRSVPYVLDYSNISISSRSFEMDIILNLWKLS
;
A
#
# COMPACT_ATOMS: atom_id res chain seq x y z
N ARG A 1 -14.51 34.61 6.60
CA ARG A 1 -13.24 34.60 7.38
C ARG A 1 -12.39 35.77 6.92
N GLU A 2 -11.70 36.44 7.82
CA GLU A 2 -10.93 37.65 7.52
C GLU A 2 -9.64 37.29 6.76
N THR A 3 -9.40 38.00 5.66
CA THR A 3 -8.12 37.95 4.93
C THR A 3 -7.09 38.76 5.71
N ALA A 4 -5.89 38.20 5.89
CA ALA A 4 -4.84 38.90 6.62
C ALA A 4 -4.04 39.80 5.65
N PRO A 5 -3.62 41.00 6.07
CA PRO A 5 -2.74 41.84 5.26
C PRO A 5 -1.45 41.12 4.88
N ARG A 6 -1.04 41.22 3.61
CA ARG A 6 0.22 40.64 3.09
C ARG A 6 1.45 41.04 3.93
N THR A 7 1.44 42.23 4.52
CA THR A 7 2.52 42.73 5.40
C THR A 7 2.73 41.88 6.65
N ILE A 8 1.69 41.21 7.15
CA ILE A 8 1.81 40.27 8.28
C ILE A 8 2.61 39.04 7.84
N PHE A 9 2.26 38.45 6.70
CA PHE A 9 2.97 37.29 6.16
C PHE A 9 4.44 37.62 5.83
N GLN A 10 4.72 38.82 5.31
CA GLN A 10 6.10 39.27 5.11
C GLN A 10 6.90 39.29 6.42
N ARG A 11 6.32 39.83 7.50
CA ARG A 11 6.99 39.86 8.82
C ARG A 11 7.24 38.45 9.35
N VAL A 12 6.29 37.54 9.20
CA VAL A 12 6.46 36.13 9.59
C VAL A 12 7.58 35.47 8.79
N LEU A 13 7.63 35.71 7.47
CA LEU A 13 8.71 35.24 6.61
C LEU A 13 10.08 35.78 7.04
N ASP A 14 10.18 37.07 7.36
CA ASP A 14 11.44 37.69 7.81
C ASP A 14 11.92 37.10 9.16
N ILE A 15 10.99 36.67 10.02
CA ILE A 15 11.31 35.93 11.24
C ILE A 15 11.83 34.54 10.88
N LEU A 16 11.12 33.78 10.03
CA LEU A 16 11.53 32.44 9.61
C LEU A 16 12.91 32.45 8.96
N LYS A 17 13.20 33.40 8.05
CA LYS A 17 14.52 33.55 7.40
C LYS A 17 15.65 33.80 8.39
N ARG A 18 15.40 34.61 9.44
CA ARG A 18 16.40 34.85 10.49
C ARG A 18 16.60 33.61 11.35
N SER A 19 15.53 32.95 11.75
CA SER A 19 15.60 31.72 12.55
C SER A 19 16.25 30.57 11.79
N ALA A 20 16.03 30.46 10.47
CA ALA A 20 16.67 29.48 9.61
C ALA A 20 18.20 29.58 9.65
N ARG A 21 18.74 30.81 9.58
CA ARG A 21 20.19 31.03 9.73
C ARG A 21 20.71 30.59 11.10
N THR A 22 19.93 30.80 12.16
CA THR A 22 20.31 30.34 13.51
C THR A 22 20.35 28.81 13.58
N VAL A 23 19.34 28.15 13.00
CA VAL A 23 19.28 26.68 12.92
C VAL A 23 20.44 26.13 12.10
N GLU A 24 20.70 26.69 10.92
CA GLU A 24 21.81 26.30 10.05
C GLU A 24 23.17 26.41 10.74
N LEU A 25 23.39 27.49 11.51
CA LEU A 25 24.60 27.65 12.31
C LEU A 25 24.71 26.58 13.40
N ALA A 26 23.60 26.16 14.00
CA ALA A 26 23.57 25.10 15.01
C ALA A 26 23.80 23.70 14.39
N CYS A 27 23.38 23.46 13.15
CA CYS A 27 23.73 22.24 12.41
C CYS A 27 25.25 22.11 12.22
N ARG A 28 25.94 23.25 12.02
CA ARG A 28 27.40 23.30 11.81
C ARG A 28 28.22 23.29 13.12
N ASP A 29 27.65 23.81 14.21
CA ASP A 29 28.30 23.95 15.51
C ASP A 29 27.37 23.44 16.63
N PRO A 30 27.54 22.19 17.07
CA PRO A 30 26.69 21.56 18.09
C PRO A 30 26.64 22.31 19.42
N SER A 31 27.66 23.12 19.76
CA SER A 31 27.67 23.91 20.99
C SER A 31 26.56 24.96 21.04
N ARG A 32 26.01 25.34 19.89
CA ARG A 32 24.95 26.36 19.77
C ARG A 32 23.55 25.81 19.94
N VAL A 33 23.40 24.48 19.95
CA VAL A 33 22.10 23.80 20.06
C VAL A 33 21.39 24.16 21.37
N GLU A 34 22.13 24.34 22.47
CA GLU A 34 21.56 24.67 23.78
C GLU A 34 20.82 26.03 23.80
N HIS A 35 21.13 26.90 22.84
CA HIS A 35 20.51 28.22 22.71
C HIS A 35 19.36 28.25 21.70
N LEU A 36 19.02 27.12 21.08
CA LEU A 36 18.04 27.06 19.99
C LEU A 36 16.59 27.04 20.47
N ALA A 37 16.34 26.76 21.75
CA ALA A 37 14.98 26.57 22.30
C ALA A 37 14.05 27.75 21.98
N SER A 38 14.48 28.99 22.20
CA SER A 38 13.68 30.19 21.90
C SER A 38 13.45 30.38 20.40
N SER A 39 14.43 30.05 19.56
CA SER A 39 14.28 30.09 18.10
C SER A 39 13.28 29.04 17.60
N LEU A 40 13.34 27.81 18.13
CA LEU A 40 12.39 26.74 17.80
C LEU A 40 10.96 27.09 18.23
N GLN A 41 10.79 27.70 19.40
CA GLN A 41 9.49 28.18 19.85
C GLN A 41 8.95 29.27 18.91
N LEU A 42 9.80 30.23 18.50
CA LEU A 42 9.39 31.29 17.58
C LEU A 42 9.02 30.74 16.20
N ILE A 43 9.80 29.81 15.67
CA ILE A 43 9.50 29.08 14.42
C ILE A 43 8.15 28.36 14.55
N THR A 44 7.92 27.67 15.66
CA THR A 44 6.67 26.94 15.93
C THR A 44 5.46 27.87 15.84
N GLU A 45 5.52 29.04 16.49
CA GLU A 45 4.44 30.02 16.44
C GLU A 45 4.24 30.62 15.05
N CYS A 46 5.33 30.84 14.30
CA CYS A 46 5.25 31.27 12.90
C CYS A 46 4.51 30.23 12.05
N PHE A 47 4.87 28.95 12.15
CA PHE A 47 4.18 27.89 11.41
C PHE A 47 2.72 27.73 11.85
N ARG A 48 2.41 27.83 13.14
CA ARG A 48 1.00 27.84 13.62
C ARG A 48 0.21 28.98 13.03
N CYS A 49 0.77 30.19 13.00
CA CYS A 49 0.16 31.36 12.40
C CYS A 49 -0.14 31.13 10.91
N LEU A 50 0.87 30.68 10.14
CA LEU A 50 0.72 30.43 8.70
C LEU A 50 -0.27 29.30 8.42
N ARG A 51 -0.17 28.18 9.14
CA ARG A 51 -1.08 27.03 9.04
C ARG A 51 -2.53 27.45 9.24
N ASN A 52 -2.80 28.24 10.29
CA ASN A 52 -4.15 28.69 10.61
C ASN A 52 -4.68 29.71 9.57
N ALA A 53 -3.81 30.56 9.03
CA ALA A 53 -4.16 31.52 8.00
C ALA A 53 -4.57 30.87 6.66
N CYS A 54 -4.09 29.65 6.38
CA CYS A 54 -4.39 28.93 5.15
C CYS A 54 -5.77 28.22 5.16
N ILE A 55 -6.37 27.96 6.32
CA ILE A 55 -7.57 27.11 6.44
C ILE A 55 -8.74 27.70 5.67
N GLU A 56 -9.11 27.04 4.57
CA GLU A 56 -10.18 27.42 3.64
C GLU A 56 -10.06 28.88 3.17
N CYS A 57 -8.83 29.37 2.95
CA CYS A 57 -8.59 30.74 2.52
C CYS A 57 -7.56 30.82 1.38
N ALA A 58 -8.04 30.66 0.14
CA ALA A 58 -7.21 30.73 -1.07
C ALA A 58 -6.46 32.07 -1.21
N VAL A 59 -7.06 33.18 -0.77
CA VAL A 59 -6.41 34.51 -0.83
C VAL A 59 -5.17 34.57 0.06
N ASN A 60 -5.25 34.01 1.28
CA ASN A 60 -4.11 33.94 2.19
C ASN A 60 -3.06 32.94 1.66
N GLN A 61 -3.49 31.76 1.21
CA GLN A 61 -2.58 30.77 0.59
C GLN A 61 -1.79 31.39 -0.57
N ASN A 62 -2.46 32.08 -1.49
CA ASN A 62 -1.84 32.75 -2.63
C ASN A 62 -0.89 33.87 -2.18
N SER A 63 -1.29 34.65 -1.17
CA SER A 63 -0.43 35.71 -0.63
C SER A 63 0.85 35.16 0.00
N ILE A 64 0.76 34.06 0.74
CA ILE A 64 1.90 33.39 1.39
C ILE A 64 2.80 32.72 0.34
N ARG A 65 2.23 32.03 -0.66
CA ARG A 65 2.94 31.43 -1.79
C ARG A 65 3.74 32.49 -2.55
N ASN A 66 3.10 33.62 -2.89
CA ASN A 66 3.71 34.72 -3.64
C ASN A 66 4.79 35.50 -2.83
N LEU A 67 5.06 35.09 -1.59
CA LEU A 67 6.16 35.60 -0.77
C LEU A 67 7.34 34.63 -0.70
N ASP A 68 7.28 33.49 -1.40
CA ASP A 68 8.31 32.44 -1.33
C ASP A 68 8.46 31.83 0.08
N THR A 69 7.35 31.78 0.82
CA THR A 69 7.33 31.23 2.19
C THR A 69 7.44 29.70 2.18
N ILE A 70 6.98 29.05 1.10
CA ILE A 70 6.99 27.59 0.98
C ILE A 70 8.42 27.06 0.93
N GLY A 71 9.28 27.62 0.07
CA GLY A 71 10.69 27.22 -0.03
C GLY A 71 11.41 27.34 1.32
N ILE A 72 11.29 28.50 1.98
CA ILE A 72 11.89 28.71 3.31
C ILE A 72 11.36 27.73 4.36
N ALA A 73 10.08 27.36 4.31
CA ALA A 73 9.52 26.39 5.23
C ALA A 73 10.09 24.98 5.00
N VAL A 74 10.25 24.57 3.73
CA VAL A 74 10.86 23.28 3.38
C VAL A 74 12.33 23.24 3.79
N ASP A 75 13.10 24.28 3.48
CA ASP A 75 14.51 24.38 3.88
C ASP A 75 14.68 24.24 5.40
N LEU A 76 13.84 24.92 6.18
CA LEU A 76 13.81 24.82 7.64
C LEU A 76 13.52 23.39 8.11
N ILE A 77 12.56 22.71 7.48
CA ILE A 77 12.19 21.33 7.81
C ILE A 77 13.36 20.38 7.54
N LEU A 78 14.05 20.53 6.41
CA LEU A 78 15.24 19.74 6.09
C LEU A 78 16.36 20.00 7.09
N LEU A 79 16.58 21.26 7.49
CA LEU A 79 17.55 21.60 8.55
C LEU A 79 17.20 20.96 9.91
N PHE A 80 15.90 20.83 10.26
CA PHE A 80 15.53 20.17 11.52
C PHE A 80 15.98 18.71 11.57
N ARG A 81 16.03 18.01 10.43
CA ARG A 81 16.56 16.65 10.36
C ARG A 81 18.06 16.60 10.61
N GLU A 82 18.80 17.62 10.16
CA GLU A 82 20.25 17.69 10.34
C GLU A 82 20.65 17.96 11.80
N LEU A 83 19.76 18.56 12.58
CA LEU A 83 19.94 18.69 14.02
C LEU A 83 19.90 17.31 14.67
N ARG A 84 21.06 16.80 15.06
CA ARG A 84 21.24 15.49 15.72
C ARG A 84 20.83 15.52 17.19
N VAL A 85 19.68 16.11 17.50
CA VAL A 85 19.24 16.36 18.87
C VAL A 85 17.74 16.13 18.96
N GLU A 86 17.33 15.21 19.83
CA GLU A 86 15.92 14.98 20.10
C GLU A 86 15.43 15.95 21.18
N GLN A 87 14.90 17.10 20.75
CA GLN A 87 14.22 18.05 21.63
C GLN A 87 12.74 18.11 21.27
N GLU A 88 11.84 18.07 22.25
CA GLU A 88 10.40 18.18 21.99
C GLU A 88 10.03 19.51 21.31
N ALA A 89 10.78 20.59 21.58
CA ALA A 89 10.63 21.86 20.89
C ALA A 89 10.95 21.75 19.38
N LEU A 90 11.96 20.95 19.01
CA LEU A 90 12.33 20.69 17.62
C LEU A 90 11.24 19.86 16.92
N LEU A 91 10.82 18.76 17.55
CA LEU A 91 9.75 17.92 17.01
C LEU A 91 8.45 18.71 16.85
N THR A 92 8.12 19.60 17.79
CA THR A 92 6.95 20.47 17.70
C THR A 92 7.06 21.44 16.53
N ALA A 93 8.22 22.08 16.33
CA ALA A 93 8.45 22.98 15.19
C ALA A 93 8.34 22.23 13.86
N PHE A 94 8.93 21.03 13.78
CA PHE A 94 8.89 20.16 12.62
C PHE A 94 7.45 19.76 12.26
N ARG A 95 6.71 19.21 13.23
CA ARG A 95 5.29 18.84 13.06
C ARG A 95 4.45 20.05 12.60
N CYS A 96 4.64 21.23 13.19
CA CYS A 96 3.91 22.43 12.78
C CYS A 96 4.27 22.90 11.35
N GLY A 97 5.54 22.76 10.96
CA GLY A 97 6.00 23.07 9.60
C GLY A 97 5.32 22.18 8.55
N LEU A 98 5.28 20.87 8.78
CA LEU A 98 4.59 19.94 7.88
C LEU A 98 3.09 20.21 7.81
N GLN A 99 2.44 20.49 8.95
CA GLN A 99 1.02 20.87 8.95
C GLN A 99 0.76 22.16 8.17
N PHE A 100 1.67 23.14 8.24
CA PHE A 100 1.59 24.34 7.41
C PHE A 100 1.64 23.98 5.92
N LEU A 101 2.60 23.14 5.49
CA LEU A 101 2.73 22.70 4.11
C LEU A 101 1.47 21.97 3.60
N GLY A 102 0.86 21.12 4.44
CA GLY A 102 -0.42 20.49 4.09
C GLY A 102 -1.54 21.50 3.90
N ASN A 103 -1.67 22.47 4.82
CA ASN A 103 -2.74 23.46 4.74
C ASN A 103 -2.56 24.47 3.60
N ILE A 104 -1.34 24.84 3.24
CA ILE A 104 -1.11 25.77 2.12
C ILE A 104 -1.37 25.09 0.77
N ALA A 105 -1.11 23.78 0.66
CA ALA A 105 -1.40 22.96 -0.52
C ALA A 105 -2.88 22.55 -0.61
N SER A 106 -3.61 22.51 0.50
CA SER A 106 -4.99 22.03 0.53
C SER A 106 -5.89 22.81 -0.43
N ARG A 107 -6.46 22.09 -1.42
CA ARG A 107 -7.39 22.60 -2.44
C ARG A 107 -6.85 23.82 -3.22
N ASN A 108 -5.54 23.89 -3.44
CA ASN A 108 -4.89 24.98 -4.15
C ASN A 108 -3.76 24.45 -5.03
N GLU A 109 -4.09 24.17 -6.30
CA GLU A 109 -3.20 23.49 -7.27
C GLU A 109 -1.88 24.24 -7.50
N ASP A 110 -1.93 25.58 -7.59
CA ASP A 110 -0.72 26.41 -7.70
C ASP A 110 0.20 26.21 -6.49
N SER A 111 -0.36 26.19 -5.27
CA SER A 111 0.43 25.96 -4.05
C SER A 111 0.92 24.52 -3.96
N GLN A 112 0.13 23.53 -4.40
CA GLN A 112 0.59 22.13 -4.50
C GLN A 112 1.80 22.01 -5.43
N ALA A 113 1.80 22.73 -6.56
CA ALA A 113 2.93 22.75 -7.49
C ALA A 113 4.20 23.30 -6.84
N ILE A 114 4.09 24.42 -6.12
CA ILE A 114 5.26 24.99 -5.42
C ILE A 114 5.71 24.07 -4.27
N VAL A 115 4.79 23.48 -3.50
CA VAL A 115 5.16 22.51 -2.45
C VAL A 115 5.90 21.32 -3.05
N TRP A 116 5.40 20.76 -4.16
CA TRP A 116 6.05 19.63 -4.84
C TRP A 116 7.47 19.97 -5.29
N VAL A 117 7.65 21.10 -5.98
CA VAL A 117 8.97 21.57 -6.47
C VAL A 117 10.01 21.68 -5.36
N HIS A 118 9.62 22.12 -4.16
CA HIS A 118 10.55 22.25 -3.05
C HIS A 118 10.71 20.98 -2.22
N ALA A 119 9.67 20.17 -2.09
CA ALA A 119 9.66 19.01 -1.20
C ALA A 119 10.19 17.72 -1.86
N PHE A 120 9.99 17.56 -3.17
CA PHE A 120 10.35 16.33 -3.86
C PHE A 120 11.78 16.37 -4.39
N PRO A 121 12.59 15.30 -4.23
CA PRO A 121 12.31 14.08 -3.45
C PRO A 121 12.72 14.16 -1.96
N GLU A 122 13.57 15.11 -1.57
CA GLU A 122 14.34 15.05 -0.33
C GLU A 122 13.49 15.06 0.93
N LEU A 123 12.41 15.85 0.97
CA LEU A 123 11.54 15.94 2.15
C LEU A 123 10.81 14.62 2.39
N PHE A 124 10.33 13.96 1.33
CA PHE A 124 9.58 12.70 1.46
C PHE A 124 10.49 11.55 1.90
N LEU A 125 11.66 11.39 1.25
CA LEU A 125 12.68 10.42 1.68
C LEU A 125 13.13 10.66 3.13
N SER A 126 13.15 11.91 3.57
CA SER A 126 13.53 12.29 4.92
C SER A 126 12.48 11.95 5.97
N CYS A 127 11.20 12.13 5.65
CA CYS A 127 10.14 12.18 6.64
C CYS A 127 9.29 10.91 6.72
N LEU A 128 9.16 10.12 5.65
CA LEU A 128 8.36 8.88 5.66
C LEU A 128 8.95 7.83 6.62
N ASN A 129 10.27 7.80 6.75
CA ASN A 129 11.00 6.88 7.63
C ASN A 129 11.39 7.48 8.99
N HIS A 130 10.75 8.58 9.39
CA HIS A 130 11.07 9.26 10.64
C HIS A 130 10.51 8.49 11.87
N PRO A 131 11.21 8.42 13.03
CA PRO A 131 10.72 7.71 14.22
C PRO A 131 9.45 8.31 14.82
N ASP A 132 9.22 9.61 14.62
CA ASP A 132 8.00 10.30 15.05
C ASP A 132 6.82 10.02 14.12
N LYS A 133 5.83 9.26 14.61
CA LYS A 133 4.60 8.91 13.86
C LYS A 133 3.84 10.13 13.31
N LYS A 134 3.83 11.27 14.01
CA LYS A 134 3.11 12.47 13.54
C LYS A 134 3.82 13.12 12.36
N ILE A 135 5.16 13.13 12.36
CA ILE A 135 5.96 13.60 11.21
C ILE A 135 5.65 12.75 9.98
N VAL A 136 5.66 11.43 10.12
CA VAL A 136 5.32 10.48 9.05
C VAL A 136 3.90 10.72 8.51
N ALA A 137 2.92 10.87 9.42
CA ALA A 137 1.53 11.12 9.04
C ALA A 137 1.35 12.46 8.30
N TYR A 138 1.96 13.55 8.79
CA TYR A 138 1.87 14.85 8.11
C TYR A 138 2.62 14.88 6.79
N CYS A 139 3.75 14.17 6.68
CA CYS A 139 4.45 14.00 5.41
C CYS A 139 3.59 13.25 4.39
N SER A 140 2.97 12.14 4.81
CA SER A 140 2.04 11.37 3.97
C SER A 140 0.85 12.21 3.51
N MET A 141 0.27 13.04 4.40
CA MET A 141 -0.78 13.99 4.03
C MET A 141 -0.32 14.99 2.94
N ILE A 142 0.90 15.54 3.04
CA ILE A 142 1.46 16.45 2.03
C ILE A 142 1.64 15.73 0.70
N LEU A 143 2.17 14.50 0.73
CA LEU A 143 2.38 13.66 -0.45
C LEU A 143 1.03 13.42 -1.15
N PHE A 144 0.05 12.89 -0.43
CA PHE A 144 -1.32 12.68 -0.92
C PHE A 144 -1.91 13.96 -1.55
N THR A 145 -1.87 15.07 -0.80
CA THR A 145 -2.46 16.35 -1.23
C THR A 145 -1.80 16.90 -2.50
N SER A 146 -0.53 16.56 -2.73
CA SER A 146 0.25 17.11 -3.84
C SER A 146 0.37 16.14 -5.02
N LEU A 147 -0.03 14.87 -4.90
CA LEU A 147 0.03 13.93 -6.02
C LEU A 147 -1.02 14.25 -7.08
N ASN A 148 -0.62 14.11 -8.34
CA ASN A 148 -1.50 14.18 -9.50
C ASN A 148 -0.92 13.28 -10.61
N SER A 149 -1.62 13.16 -11.74
CA SER A 149 -1.21 12.28 -12.84
C SER A 149 0.16 12.59 -13.45
N GLU A 150 0.61 13.85 -13.41
CA GLU A 150 1.94 14.24 -13.89
C GLU A 150 3.02 13.81 -12.89
N ARG A 151 2.82 14.14 -11.60
CA ARG A 151 3.76 13.84 -10.51
C ARG A 151 3.88 12.35 -10.21
N MET A 152 2.87 11.55 -10.57
CA MET A 152 2.97 10.10 -10.54
C MET A 152 4.11 9.58 -11.44
N LYS A 153 4.40 10.25 -12.55
CA LYS A 153 5.54 9.87 -13.41
C LYS A 153 6.89 10.18 -12.77
N GLU A 154 7.01 11.31 -12.07
CA GLU A 154 8.22 11.63 -11.29
C GLU A 154 8.44 10.63 -10.15
N LEU A 155 7.34 10.14 -9.55
CA LEU A 155 7.38 9.11 -8.52
C LEU A 155 7.82 7.74 -9.08
N GLU A 156 7.42 7.40 -10.32
CA GLU A 156 7.90 6.20 -11.02
C GLU A 156 9.43 6.20 -11.22
N GLU A 157 10.05 7.38 -11.38
CA GLU A 157 11.50 7.54 -11.43
C GLU A 157 12.17 7.43 -10.04
N ASN A 158 11.41 7.64 -8.96
CA ASN A 158 11.87 7.65 -7.57
C ASN A 158 11.13 6.62 -6.71
N LEU A 159 11.13 5.35 -7.17
CA LEU A 159 10.37 4.25 -6.56
C LEU A 159 10.58 4.06 -5.05
N ASN A 160 11.72 4.47 -4.50
CA ASN A 160 11.98 4.36 -3.06
C ASN A 160 10.93 5.11 -2.23
N ILE A 161 10.46 6.29 -2.68
CA ILE A 161 9.41 7.03 -1.97
C ILE A 161 8.09 6.25 -2.00
N ALA A 162 7.76 5.64 -3.14
CA ALA A 162 6.53 4.85 -3.27
C ALA A 162 6.60 3.57 -2.40
N ILE A 163 7.75 2.93 -2.33
CA ILE A 163 7.98 1.76 -1.47
C ILE A 163 7.94 2.17 0.02
N ASP A 164 8.54 3.31 0.38
CA ASP A 164 8.48 3.87 1.74
C ASP A 164 7.02 4.11 2.20
N VAL A 165 6.10 4.46 1.28
CA VAL A 165 4.66 4.57 1.60
C VAL A 165 4.05 3.20 1.95
N ILE A 166 4.42 2.12 1.26
CA ILE A 166 3.98 0.77 1.59
C ILE A 166 4.51 0.37 2.97
N GLU A 167 5.80 0.58 3.20
CA GLU A 167 6.44 0.28 4.49
C GLU A 167 5.83 1.12 5.63
N THR A 168 5.48 2.38 5.34
CA THR A 168 4.78 3.25 6.29
C THR A 168 3.41 2.69 6.66
N HIS A 169 2.63 2.24 5.67
CA HIS A 169 1.33 1.61 5.93
C HIS A 169 1.49 0.32 6.75
N GLN A 170 2.50 -0.49 6.44
CA GLN A 170 2.82 -1.70 7.19
C GLN A 170 3.13 -1.40 8.68
N LYS A 171 3.97 -0.38 8.95
CA LYS A 171 4.36 0.00 10.32
C LYS A 171 3.24 0.71 11.09
N GLN A 172 2.33 1.38 10.39
CA GLN A 172 1.27 2.22 10.94
C GLN A 172 -0.05 2.00 10.19
N PRO A 173 -0.67 0.81 10.30
CA PRO A 173 -1.90 0.49 9.56
C PRO A 173 -3.09 1.35 9.98
N GLU A 174 -3.04 1.98 11.16
CA GLU A 174 -4.03 2.95 11.64
C GLU A 174 -3.97 4.30 10.91
N SER A 175 -2.87 4.58 10.19
CA SER A 175 -2.67 5.83 9.48
C SER A 175 -3.46 5.82 8.17
N GLU A 176 -4.39 6.76 8.04
CA GLU A 176 -5.25 6.89 6.86
C GLU A 176 -4.47 7.33 5.61
N TRP A 177 -3.48 8.21 5.75
CA TRP A 177 -2.82 8.82 4.59
C TRP A 177 -2.05 7.83 3.69
N PRO A 178 -1.19 6.93 4.21
CA PRO A 178 -0.56 5.90 3.38
C PRO A 178 -1.58 5.02 2.66
N PHE A 179 -2.65 4.61 3.34
CA PHE A 179 -3.72 3.82 2.74
C PHE A 179 -4.36 4.56 1.56
N LEU A 180 -4.75 5.82 1.76
CA LEU A 180 -5.33 6.66 0.69
C LEU A 180 -4.36 6.88 -0.48
N ILE A 181 -3.07 7.07 -0.23
CA ILE A 181 -2.07 7.18 -1.30
C ILE A 181 -2.05 5.90 -2.13
N ILE A 182 -2.05 4.73 -1.47
CA ILE A 182 -2.01 3.45 -2.16
C ILE A 182 -3.30 3.26 -2.97
N THR A 183 -4.47 3.43 -2.36
CA THR A 183 -5.76 3.12 -3.02
C THR A 183 -6.15 4.12 -4.09
N ASP A 184 -5.90 5.41 -3.86
CA ASP A 184 -6.45 6.48 -4.71
C ASP A 184 -5.44 6.96 -5.76
N HIS A 185 -4.15 6.68 -5.56
CA HIS A 185 -3.10 7.01 -6.53
C HIS A 185 -2.37 5.78 -7.05
N PHE A 186 -1.75 4.96 -6.20
CA PHE A 186 -0.84 3.90 -6.69
C PHE A 186 -1.59 2.80 -7.43
N LEU A 187 -2.68 2.30 -6.86
CA LEU A 187 -3.52 1.27 -7.48
C LEU A 187 -4.22 1.76 -8.76
N LYS A 188 -4.20 3.07 -9.06
CA LYS A 188 -4.66 3.62 -10.34
C LYS A 188 -3.59 3.60 -11.44
N SER A 189 -2.33 3.30 -11.12
CA SER A 189 -1.21 3.18 -12.06
C SER A 189 -0.64 1.75 -12.07
N PRO A 190 -1.08 0.88 -13.02
CA PRO A 190 -0.49 -0.44 -13.24
C PRO A 190 1.02 -0.41 -13.49
N GLU A 191 1.52 0.62 -14.17
CA GLU A 191 2.93 0.80 -14.48
C GLU A 191 3.77 1.01 -13.21
N LEU A 192 3.32 1.92 -12.33
CA LEU A 192 3.97 2.15 -11.04
C LEU A 192 3.94 0.89 -10.17
N VAL A 193 2.76 0.25 -10.03
CA VAL A 193 2.62 -0.96 -9.20
C VAL A 193 3.56 -2.06 -9.69
N ARG A 194 3.66 -2.27 -11.01
CA ARG A 194 4.59 -3.25 -11.59
C ARG A 194 6.04 -2.91 -11.29
N ALA A 195 6.42 -1.64 -11.43
CA ALA A 195 7.79 -1.18 -11.15
C ALA A 195 8.16 -1.31 -9.66
N MET A 196 7.22 -0.99 -8.76
CA MET A 196 7.38 -1.17 -7.32
C MET A 196 7.49 -2.65 -6.95
N TYR A 197 6.54 -3.48 -7.39
CA TYR A 197 6.46 -4.89 -7.01
C TYR A 197 7.75 -5.67 -7.33
N ALA A 198 8.43 -5.30 -8.43
CA ALA A 198 9.72 -5.87 -8.81
C ALA A 198 10.87 -5.56 -7.82
N LYS A 199 10.79 -4.45 -7.08
CA LYS A 199 11.82 -4.00 -6.13
C LYS A 199 11.47 -4.22 -4.66
N MET A 200 10.19 -4.45 -4.37
CA MET A 200 9.69 -4.63 -3.00
C MET A 200 10.21 -5.91 -2.34
N SER A 201 10.38 -5.84 -1.02
CA SER A 201 10.55 -7.02 -0.18
C SER A 201 9.30 -7.90 -0.17
N ASN A 202 9.42 -9.15 0.28
CA ASN A 202 8.26 -10.04 0.37
C ASN A 202 7.21 -9.51 1.35
N GLN A 203 7.64 -8.95 2.48
CA GLN A 203 6.75 -8.34 3.45
C GLN A 203 6.00 -7.11 2.90
N GLU A 204 6.68 -6.24 2.15
CA GLU A 204 6.03 -5.12 1.46
C GLU A 204 5.02 -5.62 0.41
N ARG A 205 5.37 -6.67 -0.33
CA ARG A 205 4.44 -7.30 -1.30
C ARG A 205 3.19 -7.83 -0.61
N VAL A 206 3.34 -8.49 0.54
CA VAL A 206 2.19 -8.92 1.37
C VAL A 206 1.31 -7.73 1.72
N THR A 207 1.88 -6.63 2.22
CA THR A 207 1.13 -5.41 2.56
C THR A 207 0.36 -4.83 1.37
N LEU A 208 0.99 -4.72 0.19
CA LEU A 208 0.29 -4.24 -1.00
C LEU A 208 -0.86 -5.16 -1.43
N LEU A 209 -0.65 -6.49 -1.36
CA LEU A 209 -1.68 -7.46 -1.69
C LEU A 209 -2.85 -7.41 -0.68
N ASP A 210 -2.56 -7.20 0.61
CA ASP A 210 -3.59 -6.99 1.64
C ASP A 210 -4.44 -5.74 1.35
N VAL A 211 -3.81 -4.63 0.96
CA VAL A 211 -4.55 -3.41 0.56
C VAL A 211 -5.38 -3.66 -0.70
N LEU A 212 -4.86 -4.42 -1.67
CA LEU A 212 -5.60 -4.78 -2.88
C LEU A 212 -6.85 -5.60 -2.55
N ILE A 213 -6.74 -6.57 -1.65
CA ILE A 213 -7.88 -7.35 -1.13
C ILE A 213 -8.87 -6.42 -0.43
N ALA A 214 -8.39 -5.56 0.47
CA ALA A 214 -9.24 -4.61 1.20
C ALA A 214 -10.00 -3.68 0.25
N LYS A 215 -9.38 -3.24 -0.86
CA LYS A 215 -10.03 -2.42 -1.88
C LYS A 215 -11.13 -3.18 -2.64
N MET A 216 -10.96 -4.48 -2.90
CA MET A 216 -11.95 -5.30 -3.62
C MET A 216 -13.11 -5.76 -2.73
N VAL A 217 -12.84 -6.05 -1.45
CA VAL A 217 -13.81 -6.57 -0.47
C VAL A 217 -14.48 -5.44 0.33
N GLY A 218 -13.98 -4.21 0.20
CA GLY A 218 -14.47 -3.03 0.91
C GLY A 218 -15.97 -2.78 0.74
N GLU A 219 -16.53 -2.02 1.67
CA GLU A 219 -17.96 -1.68 1.66
C GLU A 219 -18.34 -0.79 0.45
N GLU A 220 -17.40 0.00 -0.04
CA GLU A 220 -17.59 0.86 -1.20
C GLU A 220 -17.48 0.05 -2.50
N PRO A 221 -18.50 0.10 -3.38
CA PRO A 221 -18.42 -0.56 -4.68
C PRO A 221 -17.26 -0.02 -5.52
N LEU A 222 -16.56 -0.92 -6.20
CA LEU A 222 -15.52 -0.55 -7.15
C LEU A 222 -16.10 0.36 -8.25
N THR A 223 -15.42 1.48 -8.50
CA THR A 223 -15.75 2.35 -9.63
C THR A 223 -15.28 1.69 -10.95
N LYS A 224 -15.79 2.18 -12.09
CA LYS A 224 -15.32 1.70 -13.40
C LYS A 224 -13.81 1.88 -13.59
N ASP A 225 -13.26 2.97 -13.06
CA ASP A 225 -11.84 3.26 -13.13
C ASP A 225 -11.04 2.32 -12.22
N ASP A 226 -11.59 1.94 -11.05
CA ASP A 226 -11.00 0.87 -10.21
C ASP A 226 -10.94 -0.46 -10.97
N THR A 227 -12.06 -0.90 -11.58
CA THR A 227 -12.10 -2.16 -12.33
C THR A 227 -11.10 -2.16 -13.49
N THR A 228 -10.96 -1.03 -14.19
CA THR A 228 -10.00 -0.89 -15.29
C THR A 228 -8.56 -0.99 -14.79
N ALA A 229 -8.24 -0.37 -13.66
CA ALA A 229 -6.92 -0.46 -13.07
C ALA A 229 -6.62 -1.88 -12.55
N LEU A 230 -7.58 -2.53 -11.89
CA LEU A 230 -7.48 -3.93 -11.45
C LEU A 230 -7.23 -4.89 -12.61
N LEU A 231 -7.84 -4.64 -13.78
CA LEU A 231 -7.56 -5.41 -14.98
C LEU A 231 -6.10 -5.25 -15.44
N GLY A 232 -5.54 -4.03 -15.32
CA GLY A 232 -4.11 -3.78 -15.57
C GLY A 232 -3.18 -4.50 -14.59
N HIS A 233 -3.63 -4.72 -13.36
CA HIS A 233 -2.88 -5.48 -12.34
C HIS A 233 -3.02 -6.99 -12.50
N ALA A 234 -4.11 -7.48 -13.10
CA ALA A 234 -4.41 -8.92 -13.21
C ALA A 234 -3.29 -9.72 -13.88
N GLU A 235 -2.63 -9.16 -14.90
CA GLU A 235 -1.48 -9.80 -15.56
C GLU A 235 -0.30 -9.99 -14.61
N LEU A 236 0.04 -8.96 -13.84
CA LEU A 236 1.14 -9.00 -12.87
C LEU A 236 0.86 -10.06 -11.78
N ILE A 237 -0.36 -10.05 -11.23
CA ILE A 237 -0.75 -10.99 -10.18
C ILE A 237 -0.75 -12.43 -10.70
N ALA A 238 -1.36 -12.67 -11.88
CA ALA A 238 -1.45 -14.01 -12.45
C ALA A 238 -0.09 -14.57 -12.89
N SER A 239 0.74 -13.78 -13.57
CA SER A 239 2.12 -14.20 -13.95
C SER A 239 2.94 -14.56 -12.72
N THR A 240 2.97 -13.66 -11.74
CA THR A 240 3.76 -13.86 -10.52
C THR A 240 3.32 -15.13 -9.81
N PHE A 241 2.02 -15.37 -9.66
CA PHE A 241 1.53 -16.62 -9.07
C PHE A 241 1.95 -17.84 -9.90
N VAL A 242 1.73 -17.84 -11.22
CA VAL A 242 2.09 -18.96 -12.10
C VAL A 242 3.58 -19.33 -11.99
N ASP A 243 4.45 -18.32 -11.88
CA ASP A 243 5.89 -18.50 -11.83
C ASP A 243 6.36 -19.04 -10.46
N GLN A 244 5.76 -18.59 -9.36
CA GLN A 244 6.30 -18.86 -8.01
C GLN A 244 5.39 -19.68 -7.08
N CYS A 245 4.20 -20.11 -7.51
CA CYS A 245 3.21 -20.75 -6.62
C CYS A 245 3.73 -22.00 -5.88
N ARG A 246 4.79 -22.65 -6.38
CA ARG A 246 5.39 -23.84 -5.73
C ARG A 246 6.19 -23.51 -4.47
N VAL A 247 6.56 -22.25 -4.24
CA VAL A 247 7.31 -21.84 -3.04
C VAL A 247 6.60 -22.26 -1.75
N VAL A 248 5.26 -22.23 -1.73
CA VAL A 248 4.46 -22.64 -0.55
C VAL A 248 4.67 -24.09 -0.12
N LEU A 249 5.17 -24.97 -1.00
CA LEU A 249 5.48 -26.35 -0.65
C LEU A 249 6.65 -26.46 0.34
N LYS A 250 7.45 -25.40 0.52
CA LYS A 250 8.46 -25.35 1.59
C LYS A 250 7.83 -25.41 2.98
N LEU A 251 6.60 -24.92 3.14
CA LEU A 251 5.89 -24.90 4.43
C LEU A 251 5.57 -26.32 4.94
N THR A 252 5.39 -27.31 4.05
CA THR A 252 5.18 -28.71 4.46
C THR A 252 6.43 -29.37 5.05
N ALA A 253 7.62 -28.76 4.90
CA ALA A 253 8.88 -29.30 5.41
C ALA A 253 9.16 -28.97 6.90
N GLY A 254 8.25 -28.24 7.57
CA GLY A 254 8.23 -28.12 9.04
C GLY A 254 9.31 -27.25 9.68
N GLN A 255 9.95 -26.32 8.96
CA GLN A 255 11.03 -25.47 9.49
C GLN A 255 10.85 -23.95 9.23
N HIS A 256 9.68 -23.51 8.79
CA HIS A 256 9.54 -22.19 8.17
C HIS A 256 8.25 -21.45 8.60
N ASP A 257 8.13 -21.17 9.90
CA ASP A 257 6.99 -20.39 10.45
C ASP A 257 7.04 -18.89 10.08
N ASP A 258 8.12 -18.41 9.43
CA ASP A 258 8.32 -17.01 9.02
C ASP A 258 8.75 -16.88 7.53
N ASP A 259 8.31 -17.79 6.64
CA ASP A 259 8.65 -17.67 5.20
C ASP A 259 7.80 -16.59 4.51
N GLU A 260 8.33 -15.36 4.50
CA GLU A 260 7.70 -14.21 3.83
C GLU A 260 7.45 -14.45 2.33
N GLU A 261 8.28 -15.24 1.65
CA GLU A 261 8.10 -15.57 0.23
C GLU A 261 6.86 -16.46 0.03
N ALA A 262 6.67 -17.42 0.93
CA ALA A 262 5.47 -18.25 0.96
C ALA A 262 4.23 -17.43 1.31
N LEU A 263 4.32 -16.51 2.28
CA LEU A 263 3.22 -15.58 2.62
C LEU A 263 2.79 -14.71 1.44
N ALA A 264 3.75 -14.10 0.73
CA ALA A 264 3.46 -13.32 -0.47
C ALA A 264 2.75 -14.17 -1.53
N THR A 265 3.13 -15.43 -1.66
CA THR A 265 2.50 -16.39 -2.59
C THR A 265 1.08 -16.79 -2.16
N ILE A 266 0.85 -16.99 -0.86
CA ILE A 266 -0.50 -17.21 -0.31
C ILE A 266 -1.38 -16.00 -0.61
N ARG A 267 -0.88 -14.77 -0.40
CA ARG A 267 -1.63 -13.55 -0.69
C ARG A 267 -1.91 -13.31 -2.17
N LEU A 268 -1.02 -13.72 -3.07
CA LEU A 268 -1.31 -13.70 -4.50
C LEU A 268 -2.53 -14.57 -4.84
N LEU A 269 -2.64 -15.76 -4.23
CA LEU A 269 -3.81 -16.62 -4.40
C LEU A 269 -5.09 -15.96 -3.87
N ASP A 270 -5.01 -15.30 -2.71
CA ASP A 270 -6.14 -14.59 -2.12
C ASP A 270 -6.64 -13.48 -3.06
N VAL A 271 -5.74 -12.65 -3.58
CA VAL A 271 -6.07 -11.63 -4.59
C VAL A 271 -6.69 -12.25 -5.83
N LEU A 272 -6.13 -13.34 -6.37
CA LEU A 272 -6.69 -14.02 -7.54
C LEU A 272 -8.10 -14.55 -7.30
N CYS A 273 -8.38 -15.03 -6.09
CA CYS A 273 -9.73 -15.46 -5.75
C CYS A 273 -10.73 -14.30 -5.76
N GLU A 274 -10.35 -13.14 -5.19
CA GLU A 274 -11.22 -11.96 -5.21
C GLU A 274 -11.37 -11.39 -6.63
N MET A 275 -10.30 -11.34 -7.41
CA MET A 275 -10.36 -10.92 -8.82
C MET A 275 -11.27 -11.85 -9.65
N THR A 276 -11.17 -13.17 -9.46
CA THR A 276 -12.02 -14.13 -10.19
C THR A 276 -13.46 -14.21 -9.66
N ALA A 277 -13.75 -13.67 -8.48
CA ALA A 277 -15.13 -13.47 -8.02
C ALA A 277 -15.80 -12.26 -8.71
N ASN A 278 -15.02 -11.32 -9.24
CA ASN A 278 -15.50 -10.20 -10.02
C ASN A 278 -15.76 -10.60 -11.48
N THR A 279 -16.99 -10.37 -11.97
CA THR A 279 -17.41 -10.80 -13.31
C THR A 279 -16.65 -10.14 -14.45
N ASP A 280 -16.19 -8.90 -14.28
CA ASP A 280 -15.48 -8.15 -15.31
C ASP A 280 -14.05 -8.68 -15.47
N LEU A 281 -13.39 -9.01 -14.35
CA LEU A 281 -12.03 -9.54 -14.32
C LEU A 281 -11.98 -11.05 -14.64
N LEU A 282 -13.04 -11.79 -14.30
CA LEU A 282 -13.11 -13.24 -14.48
C LEU A 282 -12.80 -13.68 -15.91
N SER A 283 -13.40 -13.01 -16.90
CA SER A 283 -13.24 -13.40 -18.31
C SER A 283 -11.79 -13.34 -18.79
N TYR A 284 -11.04 -12.33 -18.33
CA TYR A 284 -9.62 -12.18 -18.62
C TYR A 284 -8.79 -13.27 -17.95
N LEU A 285 -9.03 -13.51 -16.66
CA LEU A 285 -8.28 -14.49 -15.89
C LEU A 285 -8.54 -15.92 -16.35
N GLN A 286 -9.77 -16.25 -16.75
CA GLN A 286 -10.13 -17.59 -17.25
C GLN A 286 -9.32 -18.02 -18.48
N VAL A 287 -8.87 -17.08 -19.31
CA VAL A 287 -8.06 -17.37 -20.49
C VAL A 287 -6.57 -17.11 -20.26
N TYR A 288 -6.17 -16.73 -19.04
CA TYR A 288 -4.78 -16.45 -18.72
C TYR A 288 -3.93 -17.73 -18.84
N PRO A 289 -2.86 -17.73 -19.67
CA PRO A 289 -2.08 -18.93 -19.93
C PRO A 289 -1.48 -19.54 -18.67
N GLY A 290 -1.73 -20.83 -18.46
CA GLY A 290 -1.10 -21.62 -17.41
C GLY A 290 -1.66 -21.42 -16.01
N LEU A 291 -2.55 -20.43 -15.76
CA LEU A 291 -3.08 -20.16 -14.42
C LEU A 291 -3.88 -21.34 -13.85
N LEU A 292 -4.83 -21.87 -14.64
CA LEU A 292 -5.63 -23.02 -14.23
C LEU A 292 -4.79 -24.27 -14.06
N GLU A 293 -3.92 -24.56 -15.04
CA GLU A 293 -3.03 -25.71 -15.03
C GLU A 293 -2.13 -25.67 -13.78
N ARG A 294 -1.58 -24.48 -13.47
CA ARG A 294 -0.75 -24.29 -12.29
C ARG A 294 -1.47 -24.51 -10.98
N ALA A 295 -2.68 -23.96 -10.85
CA ALA A 295 -3.48 -24.11 -9.65
C ALA A 295 -3.85 -25.59 -9.41
N VAL A 296 -4.25 -26.31 -10.47
CA VAL A 296 -4.56 -27.74 -10.41
C VAL A 296 -3.33 -28.58 -10.03
N ASP A 297 -2.18 -28.29 -10.64
CA ASP A 297 -0.93 -28.99 -10.34
C ASP A 297 -0.48 -28.77 -8.90
N LEU A 298 -0.60 -27.54 -8.40
CA LEU A 298 -0.23 -27.23 -7.01
C LEU A 298 -1.15 -27.95 -6.01
N LEU A 299 -2.46 -27.99 -6.27
CA LEU A 299 -3.42 -28.69 -5.41
C LEU A 299 -3.08 -30.17 -5.27
N ARG A 300 -2.61 -30.79 -6.36
CA ARG A 300 -2.14 -32.19 -6.34
C ARG A 300 -0.87 -32.36 -5.53
N LEU A 301 0.11 -31.48 -5.71
CA LEU A 301 1.38 -31.56 -5.00
C LEU A 301 1.15 -31.47 -3.48
N ILE A 302 0.32 -30.52 -3.04
CA ILE A 302 -0.07 -30.37 -1.63
C ILE A 302 -0.73 -31.64 -1.11
N HIS A 303 -1.64 -32.23 -1.87
CA HIS A 303 -2.31 -33.47 -1.46
C HIS A 303 -1.34 -34.66 -1.35
N VAL A 304 -0.36 -34.78 -2.25
CA VAL A 304 0.66 -35.84 -2.17
C VAL A 304 1.53 -35.66 -0.93
N THR A 305 2.00 -34.44 -0.66
CA THR A 305 2.84 -34.14 0.51
C THR A 305 2.09 -34.29 1.84
N ALA A 306 0.77 -34.09 1.84
CA ALA A 306 -0.08 -34.22 3.02
C ALA A 306 -0.22 -35.66 3.55
N ASN A 307 -0.03 -36.67 2.70
CA ASN A 307 -0.16 -38.08 3.09
C ASN A 307 1.06 -38.61 3.85
N ASP A 308 2.18 -37.87 3.91
CA ASP A 308 3.44 -38.32 4.50
C ASP A 308 3.77 -37.65 5.86
N THR A 309 3.07 -36.59 6.30
CA THR A 309 3.36 -35.85 7.57
C THR A 309 2.14 -35.10 8.14
N THR A 310 2.21 -34.62 9.39
CA THR A 310 1.25 -33.69 10.02
C THR A 310 1.14 -32.39 9.22
N ASP A 311 0.19 -32.36 8.28
CA ASP A 311 0.01 -31.31 7.28
C ASP A 311 -0.61 -30.01 7.85
N ILE A 312 0.05 -28.88 7.59
CA ILE A 312 -0.40 -27.53 7.96
C ILE A 312 -1.59 -27.07 7.09
N PHE A 313 -1.79 -27.67 5.91
CA PHE A 313 -2.85 -27.29 4.95
C PHE A 313 -4.19 -28.04 5.15
N ASN A 314 -4.31 -28.91 6.17
CA ASN A 314 -5.44 -29.82 6.34
C ASN A 314 -6.53 -29.34 7.31
N THR A 315 -6.33 -28.24 8.04
CA THR A 315 -7.35 -27.74 9.00
C THR A 315 -8.25 -26.71 8.32
N SER A 316 -9.52 -27.05 8.13
CA SER A 316 -10.54 -26.16 7.59
C SER A 316 -10.97 -25.12 8.64
N ALA A 317 -10.28 -23.99 8.71
CA ALA A 317 -10.74 -22.82 9.45
C ALA A 317 -10.62 -21.56 8.58
N CYS A 318 -11.76 -20.96 8.23
CA CYS A 318 -11.80 -19.60 7.71
C CYS A 318 -11.56 -18.68 8.92
N ILE A 319 -10.36 -18.13 9.05
CA ILE A 319 -10.03 -17.16 10.10
C ILE A 319 -9.41 -15.94 9.45
N ARG A 320 -9.96 -14.77 9.80
CA ARG A 320 -9.40 -13.46 9.44
C ARG A 320 -7.94 -13.42 9.86
N ALA A 321 -7.10 -12.99 8.93
CA ALA A 321 -5.66 -13.03 9.09
C ALA A 321 -5.17 -12.04 10.16
N GLU A 322 -4.82 -12.56 11.33
CA GLU A 322 -3.77 -11.99 12.15
C GLU A 322 -2.48 -12.76 11.81
N GLY A 323 -1.59 -12.10 11.06
CA GLY A 323 -0.13 -12.26 10.90
C GLY A 323 0.60 -13.62 10.93
N ASP A 324 -0.05 -14.74 11.23
CA ASP A 324 0.58 -16.03 11.47
C ASP A 324 0.52 -16.90 10.21
N VAL A 325 1.69 -17.33 9.72
CA VAL A 325 1.88 -18.21 8.55
C VAL A 325 1.04 -19.47 8.67
N LYS A 326 0.86 -19.97 9.88
CA LYS A 326 0.13 -21.21 10.14
C LYS A 326 -1.37 -21.07 9.84
N ASN A 327 -2.00 -20.01 10.35
CA ASN A 327 -3.43 -19.72 10.11
C ASN A 327 -3.70 -19.45 8.63
N MET A 328 -2.74 -18.84 7.95
CA MET A 328 -2.78 -18.53 6.52
C MET A 328 -2.63 -19.77 5.63
N ALA A 329 -1.72 -20.67 6.00
CA ALA A 329 -1.53 -21.94 5.32
C ALA A 329 -2.77 -22.85 5.48
N GLU A 330 -3.45 -22.83 6.63
CA GLU A 330 -4.69 -23.60 6.87
C GLU A 330 -5.80 -23.26 5.83
N GLY A 331 -5.89 -22.00 5.38
CA GLY A 331 -6.86 -21.55 4.37
C GLY A 331 -6.42 -21.74 2.90
N PHE A 332 -5.12 -21.88 2.64
CA PHE A 332 -4.55 -21.85 1.29
C PHE A 332 -5.17 -22.89 0.35
N ARG A 333 -5.37 -24.11 0.84
CA ARG A 333 -5.98 -25.19 0.06
C ARG A 333 -7.41 -24.86 -0.38
N SER A 334 -8.19 -24.29 0.52
CA SER A 334 -9.57 -23.88 0.24
C SER A 334 -9.60 -22.81 -0.84
N HIS A 335 -8.73 -21.80 -0.73
CA HIS A 335 -8.63 -20.75 -1.74
C HIS A 335 -8.15 -21.28 -3.09
N LEU A 336 -7.30 -22.31 -3.13
CA LEU A 336 -6.87 -22.92 -4.38
C LEU A 336 -8.05 -23.63 -5.08
N ILE A 337 -8.90 -24.31 -4.31
CA ILE A 337 -10.15 -24.90 -4.81
C ILE A 337 -11.10 -23.81 -5.30
N ARG A 338 -11.24 -22.70 -4.56
CA ARG A 338 -12.06 -21.53 -4.94
C ARG A 338 -11.60 -20.93 -6.27
N LEU A 339 -10.30 -20.70 -6.44
CA LEU A 339 -9.72 -20.21 -7.69
C LEU A 339 -10.04 -21.17 -8.85
N ILE A 340 -9.75 -22.47 -8.72
CA ILE A 340 -10.03 -23.47 -9.76
C ILE A 340 -11.53 -23.48 -10.10
N GLY A 341 -12.38 -23.42 -9.09
CA GLY A 341 -13.83 -23.36 -9.25
C GLY A 341 -14.27 -22.14 -10.07
N ASN A 342 -13.83 -20.94 -9.70
CA ASN A 342 -14.13 -19.72 -10.43
C ASN A 342 -13.64 -19.79 -11.88
N MET A 343 -12.42 -20.31 -12.08
CA MET A 343 -11.83 -20.47 -13.41
C MET A 343 -12.61 -21.44 -14.31
N CYS A 344 -13.31 -22.43 -13.72
CA CYS A 344 -14.17 -23.37 -14.45
C CYS A 344 -15.62 -22.88 -14.60
N TYR A 345 -16.03 -21.84 -13.87
CA TYR A 345 -17.40 -21.36 -13.87
C TYR A 345 -17.82 -20.86 -15.26
N LYS A 346 -18.82 -21.53 -15.85
CA LYS A 346 -19.34 -21.24 -17.20
C LYS A 346 -18.28 -21.22 -18.33
N ASN A 347 -17.12 -21.85 -18.11
CA ASN A 347 -16.04 -21.91 -19.09
C ASN A 347 -15.74 -23.37 -19.46
N LYS A 348 -16.31 -23.84 -20.57
CA LYS A 348 -16.23 -25.25 -20.98
C LYS A 348 -14.79 -25.71 -21.24
N ASP A 349 -13.97 -24.87 -21.86
CA ASP A 349 -12.58 -25.21 -22.15
C ASP A 349 -11.79 -25.48 -20.86
N ASN A 350 -11.99 -24.66 -19.83
CA ASN A 350 -11.37 -24.85 -18.52
C ASN A 350 -11.91 -26.09 -17.78
N GLN A 351 -13.21 -26.37 -17.91
CA GLN A 351 -13.81 -27.60 -17.37
C GLN A 351 -13.17 -28.84 -18.01
N ASP A 352 -13.09 -28.86 -19.34
CA ASP A 352 -12.51 -29.97 -20.11
C ASP A 352 -11.02 -30.15 -19.80
N LYS A 353 -10.25 -29.05 -19.72
CA LYS A 353 -8.84 -29.07 -19.29
C LYS A 353 -8.68 -29.73 -17.93
N THR A 354 -9.51 -29.36 -16.95
CA THR A 354 -9.47 -29.91 -15.59
C THR A 354 -9.81 -31.41 -15.59
N ILE A 355 -10.76 -31.85 -16.42
CA ILE A 355 -11.16 -33.26 -16.60
C ILE A 355 -10.06 -34.08 -17.29
N VAL A 356 -9.44 -33.58 -18.35
CA VAL A 356 -8.31 -34.28 -19.02
C VAL A 356 -7.16 -34.47 -18.04
N ASN A 357 -6.91 -33.44 -17.23
CA ASN A 357 -5.98 -33.47 -16.13
C ASN A 357 -6.36 -34.53 -15.07
N LYS A 358 -7.66 -34.75 -14.81
CA LYS A 358 -8.20 -35.84 -13.98
C LYS A 358 -8.01 -37.24 -14.60
N ASN A 359 -7.92 -37.39 -15.91
CA ASN A 359 -7.66 -38.71 -16.53
C ASN A 359 -6.19 -39.18 -16.44
N ARG A 360 -5.26 -38.30 -16.04
CA ARG A 360 -3.95 -38.69 -15.49
C ARG A 360 -3.94 -38.75 -13.94
N SER A 361 -5.08 -38.49 -13.30
CA SER A 361 -5.23 -38.20 -11.86
C SER A 361 -6.59 -38.69 -11.32
N VAL A 362 -6.80 -39.99 -11.25
CA VAL A 362 -7.99 -40.57 -10.59
C VAL A 362 -7.67 -40.72 -9.09
N PRO A 363 -8.49 -40.34 -8.08
CA PRO A 363 -9.82 -39.72 -8.00
C PRO A 363 -9.89 -38.57 -6.95
N TYR A 364 -9.15 -37.47 -7.09
CA TYR A 364 -8.84 -36.60 -5.93
C TYR A 364 -9.83 -35.47 -5.58
N VAL A 365 -10.78 -35.16 -6.46
CA VAL A 365 -11.79 -34.11 -6.20
C VAL A 365 -12.97 -34.62 -5.37
N LEU A 366 -13.09 -35.94 -5.15
CA LEU A 366 -14.28 -36.55 -4.53
C LEU A 366 -14.14 -36.87 -3.03
N ASP A 367 -12.94 -36.90 -2.46
CA ASP A 367 -12.73 -37.16 -1.02
C ASP A 367 -13.12 -35.98 -0.10
N TYR A 368 -13.46 -34.80 -0.65
CA TYR A 368 -13.77 -33.59 0.11
C TYR A 368 -15.22 -33.46 0.59
N SER A 369 -16.00 -34.53 0.54
CA SER A 369 -17.42 -34.53 0.89
C SER A 369 -17.73 -34.56 2.40
N ASN A 370 -16.72 -34.44 3.27
CA ASN A 370 -16.89 -34.45 4.74
C ASN A 370 -16.58 -33.12 5.46
N ILE A 371 -16.47 -31.98 4.77
CA ILE A 371 -16.35 -30.68 5.46
C ILE A 371 -17.72 -30.19 5.93
N SER A 372 -17.79 -29.84 7.22
CA SER A 372 -19.00 -29.46 7.95
C SER A 372 -19.69 -28.22 7.34
N ILE A 373 -20.83 -28.50 6.73
CA ILE A 373 -22.07 -27.70 6.58
C ILE A 373 -22.12 -26.37 7.37
N SER A 374 -21.51 -25.30 6.87
CA SER A 374 -21.99 -23.93 7.15
C SER A 374 -21.73 -22.86 6.08
N SER A 375 -20.94 -23.12 5.04
CA SER A 375 -20.68 -22.18 3.92
C SER A 375 -21.13 -22.73 2.56
N ARG A 376 -22.34 -23.28 2.49
CA ARG A 376 -22.73 -24.34 1.54
C ARG A 376 -23.47 -23.94 0.25
N SER A 377 -23.36 -22.74 -0.33
CA SER A 377 -24.23 -22.40 -1.48
C SER A 377 -23.59 -21.85 -2.76
N PHE A 378 -22.27 -21.89 -2.93
CA PHE A 378 -21.67 -21.52 -4.23
C PHE A 378 -20.49 -22.43 -4.62
N GLU A 379 -19.61 -22.76 -3.67
CA GLU A 379 -18.43 -23.60 -3.92
C GLU A 379 -18.77 -25.08 -4.16
N MET A 380 -19.76 -25.61 -3.44
CA MET A 380 -20.31 -26.96 -3.66
C MET A 380 -21.07 -27.05 -4.99
N ASP A 381 -21.74 -25.99 -5.42
CA ASP A 381 -22.47 -26.00 -6.70
C ASP A 381 -21.53 -25.95 -7.91
N ILE A 382 -20.34 -25.36 -7.78
CA ILE A 382 -19.33 -25.42 -8.86
C ILE A 382 -18.76 -26.84 -8.98
N ILE A 383 -18.44 -27.49 -7.86
CA ILE A 383 -17.95 -28.87 -7.83
C ILE A 383 -19.06 -29.86 -8.26
N LEU A 384 -20.31 -29.65 -7.86
CA LEU A 384 -21.46 -30.48 -8.22
C LEU A 384 -21.97 -30.23 -9.64
N ASN A 385 -21.89 -29.01 -10.18
CA ASN A 385 -22.29 -28.73 -11.57
C ASN A 385 -21.22 -29.18 -12.59
N LEU A 386 -19.94 -29.18 -12.21
CA LEU A 386 -18.90 -29.95 -12.93
C LEU A 386 -19.21 -31.46 -12.96
N TRP A 387 -20.04 -31.95 -12.05
CA TRP A 387 -20.41 -33.37 -11.91
C TRP A 387 -21.73 -33.75 -12.59
N LYS A 388 -22.64 -32.79 -12.87
CA LYS A 388 -23.97 -33.04 -13.44
C LYS A 388 -24.05 -33.03 -14.98
N LEU A 389 -22.96 -32.79 -15.68
CA LEU A 389 -22.89 -32.79 -17.15
C LEU A 389 -22.24 -34.05 -17.76
N SER A 390 -22.14 -35.14 -16.98
CA SER A 390 -21.90 -36.49 -17.49
C SER A 390 -23.19 -37.19 -17.90
#